data_AF-A0A6L5XWY5-F1
#
_entry.id   AF-A0A6L5XWY5-F1
#
_cell.length_a   1.000
_cell.length_b   1.000
_cell.length_c   1.000
_cell.angle_alpha   90.00
_cell.angle_beta   90.00
_cell.angle_gamma   90.00
#
_symmetry.space_group_name_H-M   'P 1'
#
loop_
_entity.id
_entity.type
_entity.pdbx_description
1 polymer ?
#
loop_
_entity_poly.entity_id
_entity_poly.type
_entity_poly.pdbx_seq_one_letter_code
_entity_poly.pdbx_strand_id
1 'polypeptide(L)'
;MELLKKNIHMNRIKCKSNVQLTLDDDYNVPDVKPDIDKIIKEQGTVHIQDITPSNGRFSIKGGLDFTVLYLSEDEEHPVHSIKGVLAFEEIVNMDSACEEDDIRVEWELDDMTTSLINSRKINVKAIISLDFAAEDVSDEEAAIGVSDDDEVEYQNKEIDITELVLSKKDTYRIKDEIAISLGKPNVAEILYSEFELQNMDTRLLENQVSLKGDLRVFLLYTGDTQEEQIEYYDMQVPINGTVECDGCSDYMISDINMDIITKDLQVKPDDDGEERILDLEVVLELDMKIYEEEKLEVLSDLYSVNWELEPIRKEASYKNLLLRNNSKVRLLESITLEQGQPPILQICNASGFIKIDNKEIVENGIMVEGILEVQLLYIAEEDRRPLGAVKGMIPFSQLVEIKDIMPDSTYDMRASIDQLNTLMVSGDEVEVKASINLDTIVFNTVKESIITEIENKGSLMEKIKDLPSMVAYTVDDGDTLWTIAKEFYTTVDDIKEMNHLETDRVKKGEKLLLIKAVDTVLE
;
A
#
# COMPACT_ATOMS: atom_id res chain seq x y z
N MET A 1 33.25 28.83 7.83
CA MET A 1 32.70 27.55 8.29
C MET A 1 31.35 27.37 7.64
N GLU A 2 31.21 26.32 6.82
CA GLU A 2 29.92 25.90 6.26
C GLU A 2 29.61 24.50 6.79
N LEU A 3 28.34 24.24 7.10
CA LEU A 3 27.90 22.90 7.49
C LEU A 3 27.82 22.02 6.25
N LEU A 4 28.36 20.81 6.34
CA LEU A 4 28.07 19.75 5.37
C LEU A 4 26.70 19.18 5.73
N LYS A 5 25.77 19.16 4.76
CA LYS A 5 24.39 18.71 4.97
C LYS A 5 24.06 17.53 4.05
N LYS A 6 23.21 16.63 4.54
CA LYS A 6 22.57 15.55 3.77
C LYS A 6 21.06 15.76 3.82
N ASN A 7 20.38 15.57 2.68
CA ASN A 7 18.91 15.54 2.65
C ASN A 7 18.43 14.15 3.01
N ILE A 8 17.42 14.08 3.87
CA ILE A 8 16.67 12.86 4.16
C ILE A 8 15.36 12.94 3.37
N HIS A 9 15.24 12.13 2.32
CA HIS A 9 14.06 12.09 1.47
C HIS A 9 12.96 11.25 2.13
N MET A 10 11.82 11.87 2.44
CA MET A 10 10.69 11.15 3.04
C MET A 10 9.38 11.45 2.33
N ASN A 11 8.50 10.44 2.30
CA ASN A 11 7.13 10.65 1.85
C ASN A 11 6.32 11.32 2.95
N ARG A 12 5.84 12.53 2.67
CA ARG A 12 4.99 13.29 3.57
C ARG A 12 3.58 13.37 3.02
N ILE A 13 2.63 12.96 3.86
CA ILE A 13 1.20 13.17 3.60
C ILE A 13 0.87 14.58 4.11
N LYS A 14 0.52 15.50 3.20
CA LYS A 14 0.12 16.87 3.56
C LYS A 14 -1.28 16.91 4.13
N CYS A 15 -2.19 16.23 3.47
CA CYS A 15 -3.58 16.14 3.87
C CYS A 15 -4.20 14.84 3.36
N LYS A 16 -5.27 14.43 4.04
CA LYS A 16 -6.16 13.35 3.61
C LYS A 16 -7.57 13.89 3.45
N SER A 17 -8.32 13.30 2.54
CA SER A 17 -9.76 13.52 2.39
C SER A 17 -10.40 12.20 2.06
N ASN A 18 -11.60 11.98 2.58
CA ASN A 18 -12.44 10.85 2.20
C ASN A 18 -13.72 11.41 1.56
N VAL A 19 -14.16 10.82 0.46
CA VAL A 19 -15.40 11.18 -0.22
C VAL A 19 -16.17 9.90 -0.52
N GLN A 20 -17.44 9.88 -0.13
CA GLN A 20 -18.35 8.81 -0.51
C GLN A 20 -19.23 9.29 -1.67
N LEU A 21 -19.17 8.56 -2.78
CA LEU A 21 -19.99 8.79 -3.96
C LEU A 21 -21.18 7.83 -3.96
N THR A 22 -22.35 8.36 -4.31
CA THR A 22 -23.54 7.54 -4.58
C THR A 22 -23.89 7.65 -6.05
N LEU A 23 -23.81 6.54 -6.76
CA LEU A 23 -24.29 6.40 -8.13
C LEU A 23 -25.69 5.79 -8.07
N ASP A 24 -26.66 6.41 -8.75
CA ASP A 24 -28.04 5.94 -8.81
C ASP A 24 -28.57 6.29 -10.21
N ASP A 25 -28.54 5.31 -11.10
CA ASP A 25 -28.97 5.52 -12.49
C ASP A 25 -29.81 4.36 -13.02
N ASP A 26 -30.64 4.70 -13.99
CA ASP A 26 -31.60 3.84 -14.61
C ASP A 26 -31.07 3.31 -15.95
N TYR A 27 -31.00 1.98 -16.09
CA TYR A 27 -30.50 1.34 -17.29
C TYR A 27 -31.61 0.60 -18.03
N ASN A 28 -31.73 0.83 -19.34
CA ASN A 28 -32.69 0.12 -20.17
C ASN A 28 -32.09 -1.19 -20.66
N VAL A 29 -32.88 -2.25 -20.65
CA VAL A 29 -32.50 -3.54 -21.24
C VAL A 29 -32.40 -3.37 -22.75
N PRO A 30 -31.26 -3.70 -23.40
CA PRO A 30 -31.12 -3.59 -24.85
C PRO A 30 -32.22 -4.33 -25.61
N ASP A 31 -32.65 -3.78 -26.74
CA ASP A 31 -33.74 -4.37 -27.55
C ASP A 31 -33.46 -5.80 -28.02
N VAL A 32 -32.17 -6.16 -28.15
CA VAL A 32 -31.70 -7.49 -28.56
C VAL A 32 -31.79 -8.54 -27.44
N LYS A 33 -31.95 -8.11 -26.18
CA LYS A 33 -32.04 -8.99 -25.02
C LYS A 33 -33.51 -9.20 -24.63
N PRO A 34 -33.90 -10.34 -24.03
CA PRO A 34 -35.27 -10.55 -23.59
C PRO A 34 -35.57 -9.81 -22.28
N ASP A 35 -36.86 -9.76 -21.96
CA ASP A 35 -37.42 -9.18 -20.74
C ASP A 35 -36.85 -9.88 -19.49
N ILE A 36 -36.52 -9.09 -18.46
CA ILE A 36 -36.04 -9.60 -17.18
C ILE A 36 -37.23 -10.11 -16.34
N ASP A 37 -37.18 -11.36 -15.92
CA ASP A 37 -38.03 -11.93 -14.87
C ASP A 37 -37.37 -11.74 -13.48
N LYS A 38 -36.10 -12.12 -13.33
CA LYS A 38 -35.41 -12.10 -12.04
C LYS A 38 -33.91 -11.81 -12.15
N ILE A 39 -33.37 -10.95 -11.29
CA ILE A 39 -31.93 -10.72 -11.17
C ILE A 39 -31.30 -11.87 -10.35
N ILE A 40 -30.17 -12.41 -10.83
CA ILE A 40 -29.44 -13.50 -10.19
C ILE A 40 -28.25 -12.95 -9.40
N LYS A 41 -27.35 -12.26 -10.09
CA LYS A 41 -26.08 -11.78 -9.54
C LYS A 41 -25.69 -10.47 -10.21
N GLU A 42 -25.02 -9.60 -9.47
CA GLU A 42 -24.48 -8.34 -9.98
C GLU A 42 -23.01 -8.21 -9.58
N GLN A 43 -22.23 -7.59 -10.46
CA GLN A 43 -20.81 -7.33 -10.26
C GLN A 43 -20.48 -5.93 -10.72
N GLY A 44 -19.68 -5.22 -9.93
CA GLY A 44 -19.16 -3.90 -10.24
C GLY A 44 -17.63 -3.90 -10.21
N THR A 45 -17.00 -3.11 -11.07
CA THR A 45 -15.57 -2.78 -10.99
C THR A 45 -15.44 -1.27 -11.15
N VAL A 46 -14.84 -0.63 -10.15
CA VAL A 46 -14.53 0.81 -10.20
C VAL A 46 -13.18 0.99 -10.87
N HIS A 47 -13.10 1.95 -11.79
CA HIS A 47 -11.85 2.39 -12.41
C HIS A 47 -11.74 3.91 -12.37
N ILE A 48 -10.54 4.40 -12.07
CA ILE A 48 -10.20 5.81 -12.15
C ILE A 48 -9.58 6.07 -13.53
N GLN A 49 -10.15 7.02 -14.27
CA GLN A 49 -9.68 7.38 -15.60
C GLN A 49 -8.69 8.53 -15.57
N ASP A 50 -8.95 9.53 -14.73
CA ASP A 50 -8.15 10.74 -14.68
C ASP A 50 -8.28 11.44 -13.32
N ILE A 51 -7.17 12.00 -12.85
CA ILE A 51 -7.12 12.88 -11.68
C ILE A 51 -6.39 14.15 -12.12
N THR A 52 -7.14 15.25 -12.19
CA THR A 52 -6.59 16.54 -12.59
C THR A 52 -6.54 17.46 -11.36
N PRO A 53 -5.35 17.78 -10.83
CA PRO A 53 -5.20 18.75 -9.75
C PRO A 53 -5.48 20.18 -10.23
N SER A 54 -6.01 21.01 -9.33
CA SER A 54 -6.31 22.42 -9.56
C SER A 54 -6.21 23.20 -8.24
N ASN A 55 -5.11 23.92 -8.00
CA ASN A 55 -4.83 24.74 -6.79
C ASN A 55 -5.89 24.69 -5.65
N GLY A 56 -5.70 23.78 -4.68
CA GLY A 56 -6.59 23.59 -3.52
C GLY A 56 -7.79 22.65 -3.75
N ARG A 57 -7.94 22.10 -4.95
CA ARG A 57 -8.96 21.11 -5.34
C ARG A 57 -8.38 20.16 -6.38
N PHE A 58 -9.05 19.05 -6.64
CA PHE A 58 -8.79 18.26 -7.84
C PHE A 58 -10.11 17.69 -8.36
N SER A 59 -10.17 17.43 -9.66
CA SER A 59 -11.28 16.69 -10.26
C SER A 59 -10.86 15.24 -10.49
N ILE A 60 -11.69 14.31 -10.05
CA ILE A 60 -11.54 12.89 -10.33
C ILE A 60 -12.61 12.44 -11.32
N LYS A 61 -12.20 11.71 -12.34
CA LYS A 61 -13.08 11.06 -13.31
C LYS A 61 -12.88 9.57 -13.25
N GLY A 62 -13.98 8.84 -13.19
CA GLY A 62 -13.97 7.40 -13.17
C GLY A 62 -15.25 6.80 -13.72
N GLY A 63 -15.34 5.49 -13.65
CA GLY A 63 -16.56 4.78 -13.94
C GLY A 63 -16.73 3.57 -13.05
N LEU A 64 -17.97 3.12 -12.93
CA LEU A 64 -18.32 1.80 -12.44
C LEU A 64 -18.78 0.97 -13.63
N ASP A 65 -17.93 0.06 -14.10
CA ASP A 65 -18.34 -0.99 -15.03
C ASP A 65 -19.15 -2.02 -14.26
N PHE A 66 -20.39 -2.27 -14.68
CA PHE A 66 -21.25 -3.25 -14.03
C PHE A 66 -21.71 -4.33 -15.01
N THR A 67 -21.90 -5.53 -14.47
CA THR A 67 -22.54 -6.66 -15.15
C THR A 67 -23.64 -7.22 -14.27
N VAL A 68 -24.84 -7.40 -14.82
CA VAL A 68 -25.99 -7.99 -14.14
C VAL A 68 -26.38 -9.27 -14.88
N LEU A 69 -26.32 -10.39 -14.18
CA LEU A 69 -26.81 -11.70 -14.63
C LEU A 69 -28.27 -11.87 -14.21
N TYR A 70 -29.14 -12.28 -15.13
CA TYR A 70 -30.58 -12.36 -14.90
C TYR A 70 -31.25 -13.53 -15.63
N LEU A 71 -32.44 -13.90 -15.12
CA LEU A 71 -33.37 -14.84 -15.74
C LEU A 71 -34.43 -14.11 -16.57
N SER A 72 -34.75 -14.64 -17.73
CA SER A 72 -35.86 -14.22 -18.60
C SER A 72 -37.00 -15.24 -18.57
N GLU A 73 -38.15 -14.90 -19.17
CA GLU A 73 -39.26 -15.85 -19.37
C GLU A 73 -39.02 -16.81 -20.56
N ASP A 74 -37.85 -16.76 -21.21
CA ASP A 74 -37.49 -17.66 -22.30
C ASP A 74 -37.26 -19.08 -21.76
N GLU A 75 -38.08 -20.05 -22.19
CA GLU A 75 -37.95 -21.45 -21.74
C GLU A 75 -36.77 -22.19 -22.39
N GLU A 76 -36.24 -21.73 -23.53
CA GLU A 76 -35.10 -22.35 -24.22
C GLU A 76 -33.78 -21.75 -23.73
N HIS A 77 -33.70 -20.41 -23.60
CA HIS A 77 -32.49 -19.72 -23.15
C HIS A 77 -32.80 -18.78 -21.98
N PRO A 78 -32.99 -19.30 -20.75
CA PRO A 78 -33.51 -18.48 -19.66
C PRO A 78 -32.50 -17.49 -19.08
N VAL A 79 -31.21 -17.56 -19.40
CA VAL A 79 -30.16 -16.80 -18.68
C VAL A 79 -29.44 -15.84 -19.61
N HIS A 80 -29.37 -14.58 -19.19
CA HIS A 80 -28.69 -13.52 -19.94
C HIS A 80 -27.97 -12.55 -19.02
N SER A 81 -27.17 -11.67 -19.61
CA SER A 81 -26.52 -10.58 -18.90
C SER A 81 -26.72 -9.22 -19.57
N ILE A 82 -26.62 -8.18 -18.75
CA ILE A 82 -26.55 -6.78 -19.15
C ILE A 82 -25.23 -6.22 -18.67
N LYS A 83 -24.53 -5.52 -19.55
CA LYS A 83 -23.32 -4.76 -19.24
C LYS A 83 -23.59 -3.27 -19.41
N GLY A 84 -23.03 -2.46 -18.54
CA GLY A 84 -23.16 -1.01 -18.59
C GLY A 84 -22.06 -0.31 -17.80
N VAL A 85 -22.02 1.02 -17.91
CA VAL A 85 -21.03 1.86 -17.25
C VAL A 85 -21.75 3.05 -16.62
N LEU A 86 -21.51 3.28 -15.33
CA LEU A 86 -21.92 4.50 -14.64
C LEU A 86 -20.71 5.40 -14.49
N ALA A 87 -20.59 6.41 -15.35
CA ALA A 87 -19.51 7.39 -15.28
C ALA A 87 -19.75 8.38 -14.12
N PHE A 88 -18.69 8.78 -13.44
CA PHE A 88 -18.74 9.81 -12.41
C PHE A 88 -17.61 10.83 -12.57
N GLU A 89 -17.90 12.06 -12.15
CA GLU A 89 -16.94 13.15 -12.06
C GLU A 89 -17.22 13.89 -10.74
N GLU A 90 -16.22 13.98 -9.87
CA GLU A 90 -16.33 14.67 -8.58
C GLU A 90 -15.20 15.69 -8.43
N ILE A 91 -15.49 16.82 -7.77
CA ILE A 91 -14.48 17.81 -7.42
C ILE A 91 -14.28 17.77 -5.91
N VAL A 92 -13.09 17.37 -5.49
CA VAL A 92 -12.73 17.24 -4.08
C VAL A 92 -11.91 18.46 -3.66
N ASN A 93 -12.25 19.04 -2.50
CA ASN A 93 -11.47 20.13 -1.93
C ASN A 93 -10.37 19.56 -1.04
N MET A 94 -9.13 19.95 -1.31
CA MET A 94 -7.97 19.64 -0.47
C MET A 94 -7.18 20.94 -0.27
N ASP A 95 -7.54 21.71 0.75
CA ASP A 95 -7.02 23.07 0.97
C ASP A 95 -5.50 23.14 1.14
N SER A 96 -4.84 22.03 1.48
CA SER A 96 -3.38 21.92 1.64
C SER A 96 -2.67 21.22 0.47
N ALA A 97 -3.40 20.81 -0.57
CA ALA A 97 -2.83 20.20 -1.77
C ALA A 97 -2.42 21.27 -2.80
N CYS A 98 -1.20 21.13 -3.30
CA CYS A 98 -0.61 21.94 -4.36
C CYS A 98 -0.73 21.24 -5.72
N GLU A 99 -0.54 21.96 -6.83
CA GLU A 99 -0.57 21.39 -8.19
C GLU A 99 0.58 20.40 -8.48
N GLU A 100 1.65 20.45 -7.69
CA GLU A 100 2.83 19.57 -7.82
C GLU A 100 2.75 18.32 -6.94
N ASP A 101 1.71 18.19 -6.12
CA ASP A 101 1.57 17.05 -5.22
C ASP A 101 1.13 15.80 -5.98
N ASP A 102 1.63 14.64 -5.57
CA ASP A 102 1.13 13.36 -6.05
C ASP A 102 -0.16 13.03 -5.29
N ILE A 103 -1.27 12.95 -6.01
CA ILE A 103 -2.57 12.61 -5.41
C ILE A 103 -2.75 11.10 -5.51
N ARG A 104 -2.49 10.44 -4.39
CA ARG A 104 -2.83 9.03 -4.23
C ARG A 104 -4.32 8.88 -3.97
N VAL A 105 -4.93 7.93 -4.67
CA VAL A 105 -6.36 7.61 -4.53
C VAL A 105 -6.49 6.12 -4.30
N GLU A 106 -7.18 5.77 -3.23
CA GLU A 106 -7.67 4.42 -2.96
C GLU A 106 -9.19 4.44 -3.08
N TRP A 107 -9.77 3.35 -3.59
CA TRP A 107 -11.21 3.26 -3.77
C TRP A 107 -11.74 1.90 -3.36
N GLU A 108 -12.97 1.91 -2.85
CA GLU A 108 -13.71 0.73 -2.44
C GLU A 108 -15.15 0.82 -2.93
N LEU A 109 -15.68 -0.29 -3.46
CA LEU A 109 -17.10 -0.42 -3.79
C LEU A 109 -17.85 -0.93 -2.55
N ASP A 110 -18.29 -0.02 -1.69
CA ASP A 110 -18.95 -0.32 -0.42
C ASP A 110 -20.23 -1.15 -0.61
N ASP A 111 -21.02 -0.81 -1.62
CA ASP A 111 -22.25 -1.52 -1.95
C ASP A 111 -22.61 -1.35 -3.42
N MET A 112 -23.23 -2.37 -3.99
CA MET A 112 -23.88 -2.28 -5.29
C MET A 112 -25.15 -3.12 -5.28
N THR A 113 -26.28 -2.49 -5.58
CA THR A 113 -27.57 -3.15 -5.65
C THR A 113 -28.24 -2.84 -6.98
N THR A 114 -28.81 -3.87 -7.58
CA THR A 114 -29.63 -3.72 -8.79
C THR A 114 -31.07 -4.09 -8.46
N SER A 115 -32.01 -3.21 -8.83
CA SER A 115 -33.44 -3.44 -8.65
C SER A 115 -34.20 -3.34 -9.97
N LEU A 116 -35.24 -4.18 -10.12
CA LEU A 116 -36.10 -4.18 -11.29
C LEU A 116 -37.14 -3.06 -11.17
N ILE A 117 -37.16 -2.10 -12.11
CA ILE A 117 -38.24 -1.10 -12.20
C ILE A 117 -39.42 -1.69 -12.98
N ASN A 118 -39.11 -2.35 -14.10
CA ASN A 118 -40.00 -3.20 -14.89
C ASN A 118 -39.15 -4.19 -15.71
N SER A 119 -39.80 -5.07 -16.48
CA SER A 119 -39.10 -6.11 -17.26
C SER A 119 -38.07 -5.59 -18.27
N ARG A 120 -38.08 -4.30 -18.61
CA ARG A 120 -37.18 -3.65 -19.58
C ARG A 120 -36.33 -2.53 -18.99
N LYS A 121 -36.37 -2.35 -17.67
CA LYS A 121 -35.66 -1.25 -17.02
C LYS A 121 -35.22 -1.63 -15.60
N ILE A 122 -33.93 -1.50 -15.35
CA ILE A 122 -33.32 -1.70 -14.03
C ILE A 122 -32.82 -0.37 -13.48
N ASN A 123 -32.71 -0.30 -12.16
CA ASN A 123 -32.04 0.77 -11.45
C ASN A 123 -30.80 0.16 -10.78
N VAL A 124 -29.64 0.76 -11.04
CA VAL A 124 -28.36 0.34 -10.47
C VAL A 124 -27.94 1.42 -9.48
N LYS A 125 -27.79 1.02 -8.21
CA LYS A 125 -27.29 1.88 -7.15
C LYS A 125 -25.95 1.35 -6.67
N ALA A 126 -24.99 2.25 -6.53
CA ALA A 126 -23.68 1.91 -5.99
C ALA A 126 -23.21 3.00 -5.02
N ILE A 127 -22.51 2.55 -3.99
CA ILE A 127 -21.82 3.43 -3.04
C ILE A 127 -20.33 3.14 -3.18
N ILE A 128 -19.55 4.17 -3.48
CA ILE A 128 -18.10 4.09 -3.68
C ILE A 128 -17.43 5.00 -2.66
N SER A 129 -16.54 4.45 -1.85
CA SER A 129 -15.66 5.24 -0.98
C SER A 129 -14.35 5.54 -1.71
N LEU A 130 -13.94 6.81 -1.68
CA LEU A 130 -12.70 7.30 -2.27
C LEU A 130 -11.85 7.96 -1.19
N ASP A 131 -10.68 7.40 -0.91
CA ASP A 131 -9.70 7.93 0.02
C ASP A 131 -8.55 8.59 -0.74
N PHE A 132 -8.32 9.86 -0.43
CA PHE A 132 -7.33 10.70 -1.08
C PHE A 132 -6.23 11.06 -0.10
N ALA A 133 -4.98 10.95 -0.54
CA ALA A 133 -3.82 11.48 0.15
C ALA A 133 -3.01 12.35 -0.81
N ALA A 134 -2.83 13.62 -0.46
CA ALA A 134 -1.86 14.48 -1.13
C ALA A 134 -0.48 14.21 -0.52
N GLU A 135 0.41 13.70 -1.35
CA GLU A 135 1.76 13.30 -0.97
C GLU A 135 2.79 14.21 -1.65
N ASP A 136 3.81 14.61 -0.89
CA ASP A 136 5.03 15.18 -1.44
C ASP A 136 6.27 14.49 -0.89
N VAL A 137 7.34 14.55 -1.67
CA VAL A 137 8.67 14.24 -1.17
C VAL A 137 9.15 15.47 -0.42
N SER A 138 9.30 15.32 0.90
CA SER A 138 9.88 16.36 1.74
C SER A 138 11.31 16.00 2.09
N ASP A 139 12.18 17.00 2.02
CA ASP A 139 13.58 16.88 2.42
C ASP A 139 13.76 17.53 3.79
N GLU A 140 14.24 16.76 4.77
CA GLU A 140 14.82 17.36 5.98
C GLU A 140 16.34 17.36 5.87
N GLU A 141 16.93 18.56 5.91
CA GLU A 141 18.38 18.75 5.89
C GLU A 141 18.97 18.47 7.28
N ALA A 142 19.84 17.48 7.38
CA ALA A 142 20.63 17.21 8.57
C ALA A 142 22.10 17.60 8.34
N ALA A 143 22.68 18.36 9.27
CA ALA A 143 24.12 18.58 9.28
C ALA A 143 24.84 17.28 9.65
N ILE A 144 25.82 16.89 8.85
CA ILE A 144 26.64 15.67 9.04
C ILE A 144 28.10 16.00 9.37
N GLY A 145 28.49 17.27 9.26
CA GLY A 145 29.84 17.73 9.57
C GLY A 145 30.04 19.22 9.26
N VAL A 146 31.29 19.65 9.31
CA VAL A 146 31.73 21.01 9.01
C VAL A 146 32.78 20.94 7.89
N SER A 147 32.72 21.84 6.91
CA SER A 147 33.65 21.90 5.79
C SER A 147 35.08 22.25 6.27
N ASP A 148 36.07 21.42 5.92
CA ASP A 148 37.54 21.57 6.11
C ASP A 148 37.98 22.85 6.84
N ASP A 149 37.89 22.81 8.16
CA ASP A 149 38.41 23.82 9.08
C ASP A 149 39.11 23.06 10.22
N ASP A 150 40.44 22.98 10.16
CA ASP A 150 41.29 22.30 11.16
C ASP A 150 41.12 22.89 12.58
N GLU A 151 40.39 23.99 12.72
CA GLU A 151 40.18 24.72 13.96
C GLU A 151 38.78 24.46 14.58
N VAL A 152 37.99 23.54 14.01
CA VAL A 152 36.66 23.12 14.51
C VAL A 152 36.62 21.64 14.84
N GLU A 153 36.33 21.35 16.10
CA GLU A 153 36.12 20.01 16.62
C GLU A 153 34.62 19.70 16.59
N TYR A 154 34.22 18.50 16.16
CA TYR A 154 32.82 18.09 16.16
C TYR A 154 32.59 16.63 16.56
N GLN A 155 31.37 16.35 17.03
CA GLN A 155 30.93 15.01 17.44
C GLN A 155 29.62 14.66 16.75
N ASN A 156 29.58 13.47 16.16
CA ASN A 156 28.38 12.92 15.53
C ASN A 156 27.64 11.95 16.47
N LYS A 157 26.33 11.82 16.24
CA LYS A 157 25.50 10.74 16.78
C LYS A 157 24.89 9.96 15.63
N GLU A 158 24.74 8.65 15.82
CA GLU A 158 24.05 7.79 14.86
C GLU A 158 22.54 7.89 15.08
N ILE A 159 21.79 8.07 13.99
CA ILE A 159 20.33 7.96 13.96
C ILE A 159 19.93 6.96 12.88
N ASP A 160 18.95 6.12 13.16
CA ASP A 160 18.31 5.28 12.14
C ASP A 160 17.30 6.13 11.37
N ILE A 161 17.31 6.04 10.04
CA ILE A 161 16.38 6.74 9.14
C ILE A 161 15.79 5.76 8.13
N THR A 162 14.56 6.03 7.69
CA THR A 162 13.96 5.37 6.53
C THR A 162 13.77 6.37 5.41
N GLU A 163 14.46 6.14 4.30
CA GLU A 163 14.44 7.00 3.13
C GLU A 163 13.52 6.44 2.04
N LEU A 164 12.73 7.29 1.39
CA LEU A 164 12.00 6.92 0.16
C LEU A 164 12.96 7.02 -1.02
N VAL A 165 13.41 5.87 -1.53
CA VAL A 165 14.34 5.78 -2.66
C VAL A 165 13.62 5.93 -3.99
N LEU A 166 12.42 5.34 -4.10
CA LEU A 166 11.64 5.33 -5.34
C LEU A 166 10.14 5.40 -5.05
N SER A 167 9.43 6.20 -5.86
CA SER A 167 7.97 6.16 -6.02
C SER A 167 7.66 6.11 -7.51
N LYS A 168 7.00 5.06 -7.98
CA LYS A 168 6.76 4.83 -9.42
C LYS A 168 5.48 4.03 -9.63
N LYS A 169 4.68 4.46 -10.61
CA LYS A 169 3.61 3.64 -11.21
C LYS A 169 4.09 2.95 -12.49
N ASP A 170 3.75 1.68 -12.66
CA ASP A 170 4.02 0.92 -13.89
C ASP A 170 2.89 -0.09 -14.15
N THR A 171 2.95 -0.80 -15.27
CA THR A 171 1.94 -1.81 -15.63
C THR A 171 2.55 -3.16 -15.94
N TYR A 172 1.84 -4.23 -15.57
CA TYR A 172 2.18 -5.59 -15.96
C TYR A 172 1.04 -6.20 -16.76
N ARG A 173 1.35 -6.72 -17.96
CA ARG A 173 0.35 -7.31 -18.86
C ARG A 173 0.41 -8.82 -18.80
N ILE A 174 -0.74 -9.43 -18.50
CA ILE A 174 -0.96 -10.87 -18.55
C ILE A 174 -1.66 -11.15 -19.88
N LYS A 175 -1.06 -12.01 -20.70
CA LYS A 175 -1.66 -12.53 -21.94
C LYS A 175 -1.59 -14.05 -21.93
N ASP A 176 -2.71 -14.70 -22.19
CA ASP A 176 -2.77 -16.16 -22.30
C ASP A 176 -3.86 -16.60 -23.28
N GLU A 177 -3.66 -17.77 -23.89
CA GLU A 177 -4.65 -18.41 -24.77
C GLU A 177 -4.99 -19.79 -24.21
N ILE A 178 -6.21 -19.93 -23.71
CA ILE A 178 -6.62 -21.08 -22.90
C ILE A 178 -7.67 -21.88 -23.66
N ALA A 179 -7.33 -23.11 -24.02
CA ALA A 179 -8.27 -24.03 -24.66
C ALA A 179 -9.25 -24.61 -23.63
N ILE A 180 -10.55 -24.54 -23.92
CA ILE A 180 -11.58 -25.19 -23.11
C ILE A 180 -11.46 -26.70 -23.22
N SER A 181 -11.48 -27.39 -22.08
CA SER A 181 -11.35 -28.85 -21.99
C SER A 181 -12.32 -29.58 -22.93
N LEU A 182 -11.83 -30.63 -23.62
CA LEU A 182 -12.59 -31.40 -24.62
C LEU A 182 -13.93 -31.99 -24.13
N GLY A 183 -14.13 -32.10 -22.81
CA GLY A 183 -15.38 -32.57 -22.22
C GLY A 183 -16.50 -31.52 -22.19
N LYS A 184 -16.20 -30.26 -22.51
CA LYS A 184 -17.17 -29.15 -22.52
C LYS A 184 -17.50 -28.73 -23.95
N PRO A 185 -18.72 -28.23 -24.21
CA PRO A 185 -19.13 -27.73 -25.52
C PRO A 185 -18.37 -26.45 -25.92
N ASN A 186 -18.43 -26.14 -27.22
CA ASN A 186 -17.88 -24.90 -27.79
C ASN A 186 -18.65 -23.70 -27.23
N VAL A 187 -18.01 -22.55 -27.14
CA VAL A 187 -18.65 -21.34 -26.61
C VAL A 187 -19.52 -20.70 -27.68
N ALA A 188 -20.82 -20.59 -27.40
CA ALA A 188 -21.74 -19.80 -28.22
C ALA A 188 -21.78 -18.34 -27.75
N GLU A 189 -22.07 -18.09 -26.47
CA GLU A 189 -22.07 -16.76 -25.87
C GLU A 189 -21.46 -16.76 -24.46
N ILE A 190 -20.58 -15.79 -24.17
CA ILE A 190 -20.13 -15.52 -22.80
C ILE A 190 -21.24 -14.74 -22.07
N LEU A 191 -21.80 -15.36 -21.04
CA LEU A 191 -22.83 -14.75 -20.20
C LEU A 191 -22.21 -13.88 -19.11
N TYR A 192 -21.17 -14.36 -18.44
CA TYR A 192 -20.60 -13.69 -17.27
C TYR A 192 -19.15 -14.12 -17.02
N SER A 193 -18.32 -13.21 -16.50
CA SER A 193 -16.95 -13.53 -16.14
C SER A 193 -16.44 -12.73 -14.94
N GLU A 194 -15.63 -13.39 -14.11
CA GLU A 194 -14.99 -12.80 -12.94
C GLU A 194 -13.48 -13.00 -13.00
N PHE A 195 -12.75 -12.02 -12.49
CA PHE A 195 -11.30 -11.97 -12.47
C PHE A 195 -10.85 -11.64 -11.06
N GLU A 196 -10.07 -12.51 -10.45
CA GLU A 196 -9.57 -12.36 -9.08
C GLU A 196 -8.06 -12.61 -9.06
N LEU A 197 -7.30 -11.69 -8.45
CA LEU A 197 -5.91 -11.93 -8.10
C LEU A 197 -5.85 -12.75 -6.81
N GLN A 198 -5.06 -13.80 -6.81
CA GLN A 198 -4.87 -14.70 -5.67
C GLN A 198 -3.37 -14.95 -5.44
N ASN A 199 -2.99 -15.11 -4.17
CA ASN A 199 -1.62 -15.46 -3.76
C ASN A 199 -0.52 -14.53 -4.32
N MET A 200 -0.81 -13.23 -4.43
CA MET A 200 0.17 -12.26 -4.93
C MET A 200 1.35 -12.10 -3.95
N ASP A 201 2.56 -12.29 -4.43
CA ASP A 201 3.84 -12.13 -3.74
C ASP A 201 4.76 -11.26 -4.61
N THR A 202 5.32 -10.21 -4.01
CA THR A 202 6.30 -9.34 -4.66
C THR A 202 7.65 -9.47 -4.00
N ARG A 203 8.71 -9.47 -4.80
CA ARG A 203 10.08 -9.44 -4.28
C ARG A 203 10.93 -8.45 -5.04
N LEU A 204 11.66 -7.63 -4.30
CA LEU A 204 12.68 -6.77 -4.89
C LEU A 204 13.87 -7.62 -5.35
N LEU A 205 14.35 -7.28 -6.53
CA LEU A 205 15.60 -7.73 -7.14
C LEU A 205 16.37 -6.48 -7.55
N GLU A 206 17.62 -6.65 -7.97
CA GLU A 206 18.41 -5.52 -8.48
C GLU A 206 17.75 -4.89 -9.72
N ASN A 207 17.31 -3.63 -9.57
CA ASN A 207 16.58 -2.81 -10.56
C ASN A 207 15.26 -3.42 -11.08
N GLN A 208 14.69 -4.40 -10.39
CA GLN A 208 13.46 -5.07 -10.83
C GLN A 208 12.58 -5.50 -9.66
N VAL A 209 11.28 -5.53 -9.89
CA VAL A 209 10.32 -6.19 -9.01
C VAL A 209 9.88 -7.49 -9.64
N SER A 210 10.05 -8.62 -8.93
CA SER A 210 9.46 -9.90 -9.32
C SER A 210 8.04 -10.01 -8.78
N LEU A 211 7.12 -10.40 -9.66
CA LEU A 211 5.71 -10.64 -9.36
C LEU A 211 5.42 -12.13 -9.48
N LYS A 212 4.79 -12.70 -8.46
CA LYS A 212 4.28 -14.07 -8.47
C LYS A 212 2.87 -14.11 -7.92
N GLY A 213 2.01 -14.93 -8.49
CA GLY A 213 0.66 -15.14 -8.01
C GLY A 213 -0.18 -15.82 -9.07
N ASP A 214 -1.50 -15.74 -8.92
CA ASP A 214 -2.43 -16.39 -9.83
C ASP A 214 -3.58 -15.44 -10.17
N LEU A 215 -3.91 -15.34 -11.45
CA LEU A 215 -5.16 -14.75 -11.90
C LEU A 215 -6.19 -15.86 -12.07
N ARG A 216 -7.17 -15.92 -11.17
CA ARG A 216 -8.33 -16.79 -11.34
C ARG A 216 -9.34 -16.11 -12.25
N VAL A 217 -9.77 -16.82 -13.29
CA VAL A 217 -10.81 -16.38 -14.21
C VAL A 217 -11.95 -17.38 -14.17
N PHE A 218 -13.12 -16.92 -13.74
CA PHE A 218 -14.35 -17.69 -13.84
C PHE A 218 -15.13 -17.24 -15.07
N LEU A 219 -15.66 -18.20 -15.82
CA LEU A 219 -16.46 -17.97 -17.01
C LEU A 219 -17.77 -18.75 -16.90
N LEU A 220 -18.89 -18.08 -17.18
CA LEU A 220 -20.20 -18.69 -17.40
C LEU A 220 -20.61 -18.41 -18.86
N TYR A 221 -21.02 -19.44 -19.59
CA TYR A 221 -21.28 -19.34 -21.02
C TYR A 221 -22.35 -20.35 -21.48
N THR A 222 -22.93 -20.13 -22.66
CA THR A 222 -23.80 -21.11 -23.33
C THR A 222 -23.00 -21.96 -24.32
N GLY A 223 -23.26 -23.26 -24.33
CA GLY A 223 -22.61 -24.19 -25.25
C GLY A 223 -23.28 -24.22 -26.63
N ASP A 224 -22.50 -24.30 -27.71
CA ASP A 224 -23.01 -24.55 -29.08
C ASP A 224 -23.46 -26.02 -29.23
N THR A 225 -24.59 -26.33 -28.59
CA THR A 225 -25.25 -27.63 -28.60
C THR A 225 -26.72 -27.43 -28.94
N GLN A 226 -27.42 -28.50 -29.34
CA GLN A 226 -28.84 -28.40 -29.71
C GLN A 226 -29.76 -27.88 -28.58
N GLU A 227 -29.31 -27.94 -27.32
CA GLU A 227 -30.06 -27.50 -26.14
C GLU A 227 -29.48 -26.22 -25.50
N GLU A 228 -28.42 -25.62 -26.09
CA GLU A 228 -27.65 -24.48 -25.54
C GLU A 228 -27.48 -24.48 -24.01
N GLN A 229 -27.01 -25.61 -23.49
CA GLN A 229 -26.85 -25.79 -22.04
C GLN A 229 -25.85 -24.78 -21.45
N ILE A 230 -26.17 -24.33 -20.25
CA ILE A 230 -25.31 -23.43 -19.47
C ILE A 230 -24.12 -24.21 -18.95
N GLU A 231 -22.94 -23.69 -19.21
CA GLU A 231 -21.67 -24.26 -18.78
C GLU A 231 -20.85 -23.21 -18.06
N TYR A 232 -19.96 -23.67 -17.20
CA TYR A 232 -18.98 -22.81 -16.56
C TYR A 232 -17.57 -23.39 -16.69
N TYR A 233 -16.57 -22.51 -16.68
CA TYR A 233 -15.17 -22.86 -16.71
C TYR A 233 -14.42 -22.00 -15.70
N ASP A 234 -13.67 -22.65 -14.81
CA ASP A 234 -12.83 -22.00 -13.81
C ASP A 234 -11.37 -22.32 -14.15
N MET A 235 -10.58 -21.27 -14.35
CA MET A 235 -9.19 -21.39 -14.80
C MET A 235 -8.28 -20.50 -13.96
N GLN A 236 -7.05 -20.95 -13.79
CA GLN A 236 -6.02 -20.27 -13.03
C GLN A 236 -4.83 -20.00 -13.95
N VAL A 237 -4.54 -18.72 -14.18
CA VAL A 237 -3.45 -18.25 -15.02
C VAL A 237 -2.30 -17.83 -14.11
N PRO A 238 -1.18 -18.56 -14.10
CA PRO A 238 -0.06 -18.24 -13.23
C PRO A 238 0.61 -16.94 -13.67
N ILE A 239 0.77 -16.02 -12.72
CA ILE A 239 1.53 -14.78 -12.89
C ILE A 239 2.96 -15.06 -12.43
N ASN A 240 3.92 -14.92 -13.35
CA ASN A 240 5.34 -15.00 -13.03
C ASN A 240 6.11 -14.09 -13.98
N GLY A 241 6.47 -12.92 -13.48
CA GLY A 241 7.12 -11.89 -14.29
C GLY A 241 7.98 -10.95 -13.48
N THR A 242 8.58 -10.00 -14.20
CA THR A 242 9.31 -8.90 -13.61
C THR A 242 8.88 -7.57 -14.24
N VAL A 243 8.94 -6.51 -13.44
CA VAL A 243 8.72 -5.12 -13.84
C VAL A 243 10.01 -4.34 -13.58
N GLU A 244 10.40 -3.49 -14.54
CA GLU A 244 11.59 -2.64 -14.41
C GLU A 244 11.39 -1.58 -13.33
N CYS A 245 12.37 -1.48 -12.45
CA CYS A 245 12.30 -0.68 -11.25
C CYS A 245 13.70 -0.17 -10.88
N ASP A 246 14.23 0.72 -11.71
CA ASP A 246 15.60 1.24 -11.55
C ASP A 246 15.82 1.88 -10.19
N GLY A 247 16.95 1.57 -9.55
CA GLY A 247 17.32 2.10 -8.24
C GLY A 247 16.88 1.24 -7.05
N CYS A 248 16.23 0.09 -7.27
CA CYS A 248 15.90 -0.84 -6.19
C CYS A 248 16.88 -2.01 -6.05
N SER A 249 16.97 -2.54 -4.84
CA SER A 249 17.78 -3.72 -4.49
C SER A 249 17.02 -4.66 -3.55
N ASP A 250 17.52 -5.88 -3.38
CA ASP A 250 16.86 -6.95 -2.63
C ASP A 250 16.81 -6.75 -1.10
N TYR A 251 17.67 -5.90 -0.55
CA TYR A 251 17.70 -5.53 0.87
C TYR A 251 16.74 -4.40 1.23
N MET A 252 16.19 -3.70 0.23
CA MET A 252 15.23 -2.62 0.42
C MET A 252 13.85 -3.15 0.77
N ILE A 253 12.96 -2.25 1.19
CA ILE A 253 11.62 -2.57 1.67
C ILE A 253 10.62 -2.03 0.66
N SER A 254 9.71 -2.88 0.19
CA SER A 254 8.71 -2.52 -0.81
C SER A 254 7.31 -2.44 -0.24
N ASP A 255 6.59 -1.42 -0.68
CA ASP A 255 5.15 -1.28 -0.57
C ASP A 255 4.59 -1.15 -1.99
N ILE A 256 3.93 -2.20 -2.47
CA ILE A 256 3.46 -2.30 -3.85
C ILE A 256 1.98 -2.61 -3.84
N ASN A 257 1.18 -1.71 -4.40
CA ASN A 257 -0.22 -1.95 -4.67
C ASN A 257 -0.41 -2.54 -6.08
N MET A 258 -1.42 -3.39 -6.26
CA MET A 258 -1.72 -4.04 -7.53
C MET A 258 -3.22 -4.07 -7.80
N ASP A 259 -3.64 -3.35 -8.84
CA ASP A 259 -5.04 -3.26 -9.24
C ASP A 259 -5.25 -3.72 -10.68
N ILE A 260 -6.35 -4.43 -10.94
CA ILE A 260 -6.72 -4.78 -12.31
C ILE A 260 -7.41 -3.57 -12.96
N ILE A 261 -6.72 -2.92 -13.90
CA ILE A 261 -7.23 -1.74 -14.61
C ILE A 261 -7.84 -2.05 -15.97
N THR A 262 -7.58 -3.24 -16.55
CA THR A 262 -8.17 -3.66 -17.82
C THR A 262 -8.37 -5.17 -17.83
N LYS A 263 -9.54 -5.61 -18.33
CA LYS A 263 -9.95 -7.00 -18.46
C LYS A 263 -10.53 -7.19 -19.87
N ASP A 264 -9.86 -7.97 -20.71
CA ASP A 264 -10.38 -8.38 -22.01
C ASP A 264 -10.35 -9.90 -22.12
N LEU A 265 -11.48 -10.47 -22.52
CA LEU A 265 -11.65 -11.92 -22.70
C LEU A 265 -12.48 -12.15 -23.95
N GLN A 266 -11.85 -12.74 -24.95
CA GLN A 266 -12.46 -13.02 -26.23
C GLN A 266 -12.44 -14.51 -26.51
N VAL A 267 -13.42 -14.98 -27.28
CA VAL A 267 -13.42 -16.35 -27.79
C VAL A 267 -12.84 -16.33 -29.20
N LYS A 268 -11.96 -17.28 -29.48
CA LYS A 268 -11.39 -17.53 -30.80
C LYS A 268 -11.65 -18.99 -31.21
N PRO A 269 -11.72 -19.23 -32.54
CA PRO A 269 -11.74 -20.58 -33.07
C PRO A 269 -10.40 -21.29 -32.84
N ASP A 270 -10.46 -22.58 -32.57
CA ASP A 270 -9.30 -23.47 -32.56
C ASP A 270 -8.86 -23.87 -33.98
N ASP A 271 -7.88 -24.78 -34.08
CA ASP A 271 -7.35 -25.26 -35.37
C ASP A 271 -8.41 -25.94 -36.25
N ASP A 272 -9.50 -26.45 -35.65
CA ASP A 272 -10.63 -27.08 -36.34
C ASP A 272 -11.76 -26.07 -36.65
N GLY A 273 -11.63 -24.81 -36.22
CA GLY A 273 -12.59 -23.74 -36.44
C GLY A 273 -13.67 -23.67 -35.36
N GLU A 274 -13.52 -24.39 -34.24
CA GLU A 274 -14.49 -24.41 -33.15
C GLU A 274 -14.16 -23.33 -32.12
N GLU A 275 -15.16 -22.52 -31.73
CA GLU A 275 -15.02 -21.42 -30.76
C GLU A 275 -14.69 -21.94 -29.34
N ARG A 276 -13.40 -22.27 -29.10
CA ARG A 276 -12.94 -23.01 -27.91
C ARG A 276 -11.68 -22.43 -27.27
N ILE A 277 -11.07 -21.41 -27.87
CA ILE A 277 -9.88 -20.74 -27.32
C ILE A 277 -10.34 -19.46 -26.63
N LEU A 278 -10.00 -19.32 -25.36
CA LEU A 278 -10.20 -18.11 -24.59
C LEU A 278 -8.92 -17.26 -24.68
N ASP A 279 -8.98 -16.16 -25.43
CA ASP A 279 -7.92 -15.16 -25.52
C ASP A 279 -8.08 -14.13 -24.41
N LEU A 280 -7.12 -14.13 -23.49
CA LEU A 280 -7.15 -13.35 -22.27
C LEU A 280 -6.10 -12.24 -22.34
N GLU A 281 -6.51 -11.00 -22.12
CA GLU A 281 -5.61 -9.87 -21.88
C GLU A 281 -6.04 -9.09 -20.63
N VAL A 282 -5.18 -9.13 -19.60
CA VAL A 282 -5.39 -8.41 -18.34
C VAL A 282 -4.22 -7.48 -18.07
N VAL A 283 -4.51 -6.24 -17.69
CA VAL A 283 -3.49 -5.26 -17.33
C VAL A 283 -3.59 -4.95 -15.84
N LEU A 284 -2.50 -5.16 -15.13
CA LEU A 284 -2.31 -4.76 -13.74
C LEU A 284 -1.61 -3.40 -13.71
N GLU A 285 -2.11 -2.47 -12.90
CA GLU A 285 -1.37 -1.29 -12.47
C GLU A 285 -0.62 -1.62 -11.18
N LEU A 286 0.65 -1.23 -11.12
CA LEU A 286 1.51 -1.36 -9.96
C LEU A 286 1.87 0.03 -9.44
N ASP A 287 1.45 0.36 -8.23
CA ASP A 287 1.88 1.56 -7.52
C ASP A 287 2.97 1.16 -6.51
N MET A 288 4.22 1.51 -6.80
CA MET A 288 5.40 1.01 -6.10
C MET A 288 6.09 2.12 -5.31
N LYS A 289 6.25 1.89 -4.00
CA LYS A 289 7.10 2.69 -3.11
C LYS A 289 8.19 1.82 -2.51
N ILE A 290 9.44 2.28 -2.61
CA ILE A 290 10.61 1.53 -2.15
C ILE A 290 11.37 2.38 -1.15
N TYR A 291 11.66 1.75 -0.01
CA TYR A 291 12.30 2.36 1.14
C TYR A 291 13.62 1.69 1.46
N GLU A 292 14.59 2.47 1.92
CA GLU A 292 15.87 1.99 2.43
C GLU A 292 16.04 2.42 3.88
N GLU A 293 16.51 1.50 4.73
CA GLU A 293 16.89 1.82 6.11
C GLU A 293 18.39 2.10 6.15
N GLU A 294 18.76 3.30 6.54
CA GLU A 294 20.16 3.74 6.65
C GLU A 294 20.45 4.25 8.07
N LYS A 295 21.70 4.06 8.50
CA LYS A 295 22.26 4.73 9.69
C LYS A 295 22.95 6.01 9.27
N LEU A 296 22.39 7.14 9.68
CA LEU A 296 22.95 8.45 9.40
C LEU A 296 23.72 8.98 10.60
N GLU A 297 24.97 9.37 10.39
CA GLU A 297 25.76 10.11 11.38
C GLU A 297 25.45 11.60 11.27
N VAL A 298 24.69 12.13 12.24
CA VAL A 298 24.33 13.55 12.28
C VAL A 298 25.17 14.29 13.32
N LEU A 299 25.54 15.52 12.97
CA LEU A 299 26.27 16.44 13.81
C LEU A 299 25.47 16.72 15.09
N SER A 300 26.00 16.26 16.23
CA SER A 300 25.35 16.34 17.53
C SER A 300 25.88 17.48 18.38
N ASP A 301 27.16 17.80 18.23
CA ASP A 301 27.85 18.87 18.94
C ASP A 301 29.09 19.34 18.18
N LEU A 302 29.52 20.57 18.46
CA LEU A 302 30.77 21.14 17.94
C LEU A 302 31.32 22.25 18.85
N TYR A 303 32.61 22.53 18.71
CA TYR A 303 33.27 23.70 19.29
C TYR A 303 34.52 24.06 18.47
N SER A 304 35.08 25.24 18.74
CA SER A 304 36.36 25.65 18.17
C SER A 304 37.31 26.08 19.27
N VAL A 305 38.61 25.92 19.00
CA VAL A 305 39.70 26.43 19.84
C VAL A 305 40.01 27.91 19.59
N ASN A 306 39.53 28.49 18.48
CA ASN A 306 39.84 29.86 18.06
C ASN A 306 38.63 30.79 18.00
N TRP A 307 37.43 30.23 17.78
CA TRP A 307 36.20 31.01 17.67
C TRP A 307 35.15 30.60 18.70
N GLU A 308 34.35 31.58 19.11
CA GLU A 308 33.15 31.31 19.88
C GLU A 308 32.02 30.89 18.93
N LEU A 309 31.76 29.58 18.87
CA LEU A 309 30.71 29.01 18.03
C LEU A 309 29.47 28.67 18.85
N GLU A 310 28.30 29.12 18.39
CA GLU A 310 27.01 28.78 18.96
C GLU A 310 26.18 27.96 17.95
N PRO A 311 25.92 26.66 18.21
CA PRO A 311 25.12 25.85 17.30
C PRO A 311 23.63 26.18 17.43
N ILE A 312 22.99 26.52 16.30
CA ILE A 312 21.54 26.75 16.22
C ILE A 312 20.85 25.42 15.91
N ARG A 313 19.92 25.03 16.78
CA ARG A 313 19.21 23.75 16.72
C ARG A 313 17.75 23.92 16.31
N LYS A 314 17.25 22.98 15.51
CA LYS A 314 15.84 22.82 15.14
C LYS A 314 15.37 21.43 15.59
N GLU A 315 14.11 21.31 15.99
CA GLU A 315 13.45 19.99 16.10
C GLU A 315 13.08 19.55 14.68
N ALA A 316 13.78 18.52 14.19
CA ALA A 316 13.43 17.85 12.94
C ALA A 316 12.53 16.65 13.25
N SER A 317 11.56 16.43 12.38
CA SER A 317 10.68 15.26 12.43
C SER A 317 10.85 14.44 11.17
N TYR A 318 11.14 13.16 11.32
CA TYR A 318 11.27 12.22 10.21
C TYR A 318 10.52 10.93 10.51
N LYS A 319 10.24 10.15 9.47
CA LYS A 319 9.54 8.87 9.60
C LYS A 319 10.53 7.73 9.58
N ASN A 320 10.37 6.81 10.53
CA ASN A 320 11.07 5.53 10.52
C ASN A 320 10.08 4.41 10.35
N LEU A 321 10.41 3.47 9.46
CA LEU A 321 9.67 2.23 9.34
C LEU A 321 9.73 1.50 10.68
N LEU A 322 8.55 1.12 11.16
CA LEU A 322 8.40 0.31 12.35
C LEU A 322 8.16 -1.15 11.97
N LEU A 323 7.32 -1.37 10.97
CA LEU A 323 6.96 -2.71 10.51
C LEU A 323 6.50 -2.70 9.07
N ARG A 324 6.89 -3.73 8.32
CA ARG A 324 6.26 -4.18 7.08
C ARG A 324 5.94 -5.66 7.25
N ASN A 325 4.66 -6.03 7.26
CA ASN A 325 4.26 -7.43 7.39
C ASN A 325 2.97 -7.76 6.64
N ASN A 326 2.68 -9.06 6.62
CA ASN A 326 1.46 -9.65 6.08
C ASN A 326 0.82 -10.49 7.18
N SER A 327 -0.37 -10.11 7.64
CA SER A 327 -1.10 -10.85 8.68
C SER A 327 -2.24 -11.66 8.07
N LYS A 328 -2.34 -12.95 8.41
CA LYS A 328 -3.36 -13.85 7.84
C LYS A 328 -4.53 -14.06 8.80
N VAL A 329 -5.74 -13.81 8.31
CA VAL A 329 -7.00 -14.14 8.99
C VAL A 329 -7.61 -15.37 8.33
N ARG A 330 -7.90 -16.41 9.11
CA ARG A 330 -8.55 -17.64 8.61
C ARG A 330 -9.99 -17.68 9.06
N LEU A 331 -10.90 -17.85 8.12
CA LEU A 331 -12.34 -17.89 8.34
C LEU A 331 -12.88 -19.27 7.94
N LEU A 332 -13.80 -19.78 8.76
CA LEU A 332 -14.53 -21.02 8.52
C LEU A 332 -15.97 -20.78 8.97
N GLU A 333 -16.90 -20.69 8.03
CA GLU A 333 -18.31 -20.49 8.30
C GLU A 333 -19.22 -21.28 7.37
N SER A 334 -20.50 -21.40 7.73
CA SER A 334 -21.51 -22.05 6.91
C SER A 334 -22.54 -21.04 6.39
N ILE A 335 -22.81 -21.09 5.08
CA ILE A 335 -23.87 -20.30 4.43
C ILE A 335 -25.04 -21.22 4.15
N THR A 336 -26.23 -20.83 4.62
CA THR A 336 -27.48 -21.56 4.39
C THR A 336 -28.37 -20.80 3.42
N LEU A 337 -29.06 -21.52 2.53
CA LEU A 337 -30.02 -20.96 1.59
C LEU A 337 -31.22 -20.33 2.30
N GLU A 338 -31.74 -19.24 1.74
CA GLU A 338 -32.96 -18.59 2.23
C GLU A 338 -34.22 -19.39 1.84
N GLN A 339 -35.31 -19.20 2.58
CA GLN A 339 -36.59 -19.85 2.27
C GLN A 339 -37.11 -19.45 0.88
N GLY A 340 -37.32 -20.46 0.02
CA GLY A 340 -37.84 -20.27 -1.35
C GLY A 340 -36.75 -20.20 -2.42
N GLN A 341 -35.47 -20.31 -2.05
CA GLN A 341 -34.41 -20.60 -3.00
C GLN A 341 -34.41 -22.09 -3.36
N PRO A 342 -34.20 -22.43 -4.64
CA PRO A 342 -34.14 -23.83 -5.05
C PRO A 342 -32.86 -24.48 -4.49
N PRO A 343 -32.90 -25.78 -4.12
CA PRO A 343 -31.73 -26.48 -3.59
C PRO A 343 -30.54 -26.45 -4.54
N ILE A 344 -29.34 -26.36 -3.97
CA ILE A 344 -28.08 -26.44 -4.69
C ILE A 344 -27.87 -27.87 -5.20
N LEU A 345 -27.73 -28.00 -6.51
CA LEU A 345 -27.23 -29.22 -7.15
C LEU A 345 -25.70 -29.18 -7.24
N GLN A 346 -25.13 -28.03 -7.59
CA GLN A 346 -23.70 -27.85 -7.81
C GLN A 346 -23.28 -26.38 -7.63
N ILE A 347 -22.14 -26.14 -6.97
CA ILE A 347 -21.54 -24.80 -6.87
C ILE A 347 -20.71 -24.54 -8.13
N CYS A 348 -20.98 -23.42 -8.80
CA CYS A 348 -20.23 -22.99 -9.99
C CYS A 348 -19.06 -22.09 -9.61
N ASN A 349 -19.32 -21.10 -8.76
CA ASN A 349 -18.36 -20.07 -8.39
C ASN A 349 -18.65 -19.54 -6.98
N ALA A 350 -17.59 -19.07 -6.36
CA ALA A 350 -17.62 -18.34 -5.11
C ALA A 350 -16.66 -17.17 -5.27
N SER A 351 -17.15 -15.97 -5.01
CA SER A 351 -16.39 -14.71 -5.02
C SER A 351 -16.48 -14.07 -3.66
N GLY A 352 -15.44 -13.35 -3.26
CA GLY A 352 -15.39 -12.68 -1.97
C GLY A 352 -15.06 -11.19 -2.11
N PHE A 353 -15.71 -10.38 -1.29
CA PHE A 353 -15.47 -8.94 -1.19
C PHE A 353 -15.20 -8.62 0.28
N ILE A 354 -14.04 -8.04 0.56
CA ILE A 354 -13.68 -7.62 1.91
C ILE A 354 -14.12 -6.18 2.09
N LYS A 355 -14.87 -5.92 3.15
CA LYS A 355 -15.24 -4.57 3.61
C LYS A 355 -14.61 -4.32 4.96
N ILE A 356 -13.84 -3.24 5.09
CA ILE A 356 -13.24 -2.88 6.38
C ILE A 356 -14.11 -1.83 7.07
N ASP A 357 -14.70 -2.20 8.20
CA ASP A 357 -15.59 -1.32 8.97
C ASP A 357 -14.79 -0.33 9.83
N ASN A 358 -13.69 -0.79 10.43
CA ASN A 358 -12.88 0.02 11.33
C ASN A 358 -11.40 -0.41 11.34
N LYS A 359 -10.51 0.57 11.44
CA LYS A 359 -9.06 0.40 11.68
C LYS A 359 -8.66 1.34 12.80
N GLU A 360 -8.25 0.81 13.96
CA GLU A 360 -7.88 1.63 15.12
C GLU A 360 -6.51 1.23 15.68
N ILE A 361 -5.64 2.20 15.94
CA ILE A 361 -4.39 1.97 16.67
C ILE A 361 -4.74 1.69 18.13
N VAL A 362 -4.37 0.50 18.61
CA VAL A 362 -4.56 0.05 19.98
C VAL A 362 -3.22 -0.28 20.62
N GLU A 363 -3.22 -0.67 21.90
CA GLU A 363 -1.99 -1.09 22.57
C GLU A 363 -1.36 -2.29 21.84
N ASN A 364 -0.11 -2.15 21.40
CA ASN A 364 0.68 -3.16 20.68
C ASN A 364 0.16 -3.56 19.28
N GLY A 365 -0.63 -2.73 18.60
CA GLY A 365 -1.00 -3.04 17.22
C GLY A 365 -2.11 -2.17 16.62
N ILE A 366 -2.64 -2.66 15.50
CA ILE A 366 -3.83 -2.09 14.85
C ILE A 366 -4.95 -3.13 14.94
N MET A 367 -6.07 -2.77 15.55
CA MET A 367 -7.28 -3.57 15.55
C MET A 367 -8.04 -3.31 14.24
N VAL A 368 -8.38 -4.38 13.54
CA VAL A 368 -9.08 -4.36 12.26
C VAL A 368 -10.37 -5.14 12.41
N GLU A 369 -11.49 -4.52 12.07
CA GLU A 369 -12.81 -5.13 12.04
C GLU A 369 -13.40 -4.97 10.65
N GLY A 370 -14.00 -6.03 10.13
CA GLY A 370 -14.59 -6.00 8.81
C GLY A 370 -15.44 -7.23 8.52
N ILE A 371 -15.95 -7.30 7.30
CA ILE A 371 -16.83 -8.36 6.83
C ILE A 371 -16.29 -8.88 5.50
N LEU A 372 -16.19 -10.21 5.39
CA LEU A 372 -16.06 -10.88 4.11
C LEU A 372 -17.46 -11.20 3.59
N GLU A 373 -17.91 -10.47 2.57
CA GLU A 373 -19.12 -10.80 1.82
C GLU A 373 -18.77 -11.86 0.76
N VAL A 374 -19.38 -13.04 0.89
CA VAL A 374 -19.19 -14.16 -0.04
C VAL A 374 -20.42 -14.28 -0.91
N GLN A 375 -20.24 -14.29 -2.22
CA GLN A 375 -21.31 -14.50 -3.18
C GLN A 375 -21.11 -15.83 -3.89
N LEU A 376 -22.06 -16.76 -3.71
CA LEU A 376 -22.05 -18.05 -4.36
C LEU A 376 -22.96 -18.02 -5.58
N LEU A 377 -22.47 -18.56 -6.69
CA LEU A 377 -23.27 -18.87 -7.88
C LEU A 377 -23.37 -20.39 -8.01
N TYR A 378 -24.59 -20.91 -8.18
CA TYR A 378 -24.83 -22.34 -8.17
C TYR A 378 -25.90 -22.77 -9.20
N ILE A 379 -25.78 -24.00 -9.67
CA ILE A 379 -26.83 -24.68 -10.45
C ILE A 379 -27.84 -25.26 -9.48
N ALA A 380 -29.13 -25.03 -9.75
CA ALA A 380 -30.21 -25.51 -8.91
C ALA A 380 -30.84 -26.82 -9.44
N GLU A 381 -31.55 -27.54 -8.59
CA GLU A 381 -32.30 -28.75 -8.98
C GLU A 381 -33.55 -28.47 -9.85
N GLU A 382 -33.95 -27.20 -10.01
CA GLU A 382 -35.15 -26.82 -10.77
C GLU A 382 -34.82 -26.37 -12.21
N ASP A 383 -35.29 -27.12 -13.21
CA ASP A 383 -35.04 -26.83 -14.64
C ASP A 383 -35.46 -25.42 -15.09
N ARG A 384 -36.52 -24.87 -14.49
CA ARG A 384 -37.03 -23.51 -14.80
C ARG A 384 -36.21 -22.39 -14.18
N ARG A 385 -35.36 -22.71 -13.21
CA ARG A 385 -34.48 -21.77 -12.51
C ARG A 385 -33.10 -22.42 -12.39
N PRO A 386 -32.42 -22.64 -13.53
CA PRO A 386 -31.22 -23.46 -13.56
C PRO A 386 -30.05 -22.84 -12.79
N LEU A 387 -30.08 -21.53 -12.54
CA LEU A 387 -29.07 -20.79 -11.78
C LEU A 387 -29.68 -20.06 -10.58
N GLY A 388 -28.97 -20.11 -9.46
CA GLY A 388 -29.24 -19.34 -8.26
C GLY A 388 -27.98 -18.68 -7.73
N ALA A 389 -28.16 -17.67 -6.89
CA ALA A 389 -27.08 -17.07 -6.12
C ALA A 389 -27.50 -16.85 -4.67
N VAL A 390 -26.53 -16.96 -3.77
CA VAL A 390 -26.72 -16.67 -2.34
C VAL A 390 -25.55 -15.85 -1.82
N LYS A 391 -25.84 -14.87 -0.97
CA LYS A 391 -24.84 -14.04 -0.30
C LYS A 391 -24.71 -14.47 1.15
N GLY A 392 -23.48 -14.55 1.64
CA GLY A 392 -23.17 -14.73 3.06
C GLY A 392 -22.25 -13.63 3.54
N MET A 393 -22.42 -13.22 4.81
CA MET A 393 -21.57 -12.21 5.43
C MET A 393 -20.82 -12.87 6.58
N ILE A 394 -19.49 -12.89 6.48
CA ILE A 394 -18.61 -13.51 7.47
C ILE A 394 -17.81 -12.39 8.16
N PRO A 395 -18.22 -11.93 9.35
CA PRO A 395 -17.49 -10.90 10.08
C PRO A 395 -16.14 -11.45 10.58
N PHE A 396 -15.14 -10.60 10.62
CA PHE A 396 -13.84 -10.91 11.18
C PHE A 396 -13.28 -9.76 12.02
N SER A 397 -12.44 -10.11 12.98
CA SER A 397 -11.72 -9.17 13.84
C SER A 397 -10.30 -9.68 14.02
N GLN A 398 -9.30 -8.83 13.75
CA GLN A 398 -7.90 -9.20 13.80
C GLN A 398 -7.07 -8.08 14.40
N LEU A 399 -6.21 -8.42 15.37
CA LEU A 399 -5.12 -7.55 15.81
C LEU A 399 -3.89 -7.81 14.92
N VAL A 400 -3.42 -6.77 14.24
CA VAL A 400 -2.10 -6.76 13.60
C VAL A 400 -1.08 -6.31 14.65
N GLU A 401 -0.34 -7.26 15.21
CA GLU A 401 0.62 -7.01 16.29
C GLU A 401 1.81 -6.19 15.78
N ILE A 402 1.98 -4.99 16.35
CA ILE A 402 3.05 -4.06 16.03
C ILE A 402 3.64 -3.56 17.36
N LYS A 403 4.88 -3.94 17.64
CA LYS A 403 5.59 -3.49 18.84
C LYS A 403 5.96 -2.02 18.69
N ASP A 404 5.91 -1.28 19.80
CA ASP A 404 6.33 0.12 19.87
C ASP A 404 5.55 1.07 18.94
N ILE A 405 4.33 0.69 18.54
CA ILE A 405 3.42 1.58 17.83
C ILE A 405 2.99 2.73 18.73
N MET A 406 2.98 3.94 18.18
CA MET A 406 2.61 5.17 18.87
C MET A 406 1.24 5.66 18.39
N PRO A 407 0.51 6.45 19.20
CA PRO A 407 -0.79 7.00 18.79
C PRO A 407 -0.74 7.90 17.55
N ASP A 408 0.44 8.47 17.24
CA ASP A 408 0.70 9.32 16.08
C ASP A 408 1.46 8.58 14.96
N SER A 409 1.61 7.25 15.05
CA SER A 409 2.13 6.43 13.96
C SER A 409 1.24 6.54 12.74
N THR A 410 1.85 6.57 11.56
CA THR A 410 1.14 6.51 10.29
C THR A 410 1.25 5.11 9.72
N TYR A 411 0.16 4.56 9.21
CA TYR A 411 0.15 3.25 8.57
C TYR A 411 -0.64 3.26 7.27
N ASP A 412 -0.35 2.27 6.45
CA ASP A 412 -1.13 1.86 5.30
C ASP A 412 -1.42 0.36 5.46
N MET A 413 -2.66 -0.05 5.15
CA MET A 413 -3.12 -1.42 5.30
C MET A 413 -4.13 -1.78 4.23
N ARG A 414 -3.80 -2.82 3.45
CA ARG A 414 -4.63 -3.35 2.37
C ARG A 414 -5.06 -4.78 2.69
N ALA A 415 -6.32 -5.09 2.42
CA ALA A 415 -6.89 -6.41 2.64
C ALA A 415 -7.10 -7.11 1.29
N SER A 416 -6.66 -8.36 1.18
CA SER A 416 -6.86 -9.17 -0.01
C SER A 416 -7.24 -10.61 0.34
N ILE A 417 -7.88 -11.31 -0.58
CA ILE A 417 -8.25 -12.72 -0.39
C ILE A 417 -7.13 -13.59 -0.95
N ASP A 418 -6.42 -14.31 -0.09
CA ASP A 418 -5.44 -15.32 -0.52
C ASP A 418 -6.15 -16.55 -1.08
N GLN A 419 -7.20 -17.00 -0.39
CA GLN A 419 -7.93 -18.23 -0.72
C GLN A 419 -9.40 -18.10 -0.35
N LEU A 420 -10.28 -18.57 -1.24
CA LEU A 420 -11.70 -18.76 -0.99
C LEU A 420 -12.13 -20.11 -1.54
N ASN A 421 -12.44 -21.04 -0.65
CA ASN A 421 -12.86 -22.39 -0.99
C ASN A 421 -14.24 -22.66 -0.43
N THR A 422 -15.04 -23.40 -1.18
CA THR A 422 -16.40 -23.77 -0.78
C THR A 422 -16.61 -25.26 -0.90
N LEU A 423 -17.32 -25.83 0.07
CA LEU A 423 -17.70 -27.24 0.08
C LEU A 423 -19.19 -27.36 0.33
N MET A 424 -19.91 -27.99 -0.59
CA MET A 424 -21.32 -28.32 -0.40
C MET A 424 -21.47 -29.38 0.69
N VAL A 425 -22.15 -29.04 1.78
CA VAL A 425 -22.46 -29.97 2.89
C VAL A 425 -23.79 -30.69 2.62
N SER A 426 -24.77 -29.94 2.12
CA SER A 426 -26.11 -30.41 1.73
C SER A 426 -26.68 -29.50 0.64
N GLY A 427 -27.88 -29.80 0.13
CA GLY A 427 -28.52 -28.97 -0.90
C GLY A 427 -28.93 -27.57 -0.43
N ASP A 428 -28.87 -27.29 0.86
CA ASP A 428 -29.21 -25.99 1.46
C ASP A 428 -28.06 -25.38 2.25
N GLU A 429 -26.90 -26.05 2.35
CA GLU A 429 -25.79 -25.62 3.20
C GLU A 429 -24.43 -25.76 2.51
N VAL A 430 -23.65 -24.67 2.55
CA VAL A 430 -22.29 -24.59 1.99
C VAL A 430 -21.31 -24.12 3.05
N GLU A 431 -20.28 -24.92 3.31
CA GLU A 431 -19.15 -24.52 4.14
C GLU A 431 -18.18 -23.66 3.32
N VAL A 432 -17.81 -22.50 3.85
CA VAL A 432 -16.85 -21.56 3.27
C VAL A 432 -15.59 -21.54 4.12
N LYS A 433 -14.44 -21.74 3.46
CA LYS A 433 -13.09 -21.61 4.00
C LYS A 433 -12.38 -20.48 3.30
N ALA A 434 -12.10 -19.39 4.00
CA ALA A 434 -11.40 -18.25 3.44
C ALA A 434 -10.11 -17.91 4.20
N SER A 435 -9.14 -17.36 3.50
CA SER A 435 -7.92 -16.79 4.06
C SER A 435 -7.79 -15.36 3.54
N ILE A 436 -7.83 -14.39 4.44
CA ILE A 436 -7.61 -12.98 4.15
C ILE A 436 -6.17 -12.63 4.52
N ASN A 437 -5.49 -11.87 3.67
CA ASN A 437 -4.21 -11.25 3.94
C ASN A 437 -4.41 -9.76 4.26
N LEU A 438 -3.82 -9.30 5.36
CA LEU A 438 -3.73 -7.89 5.74
C LEU A 438 -2.28 -7.45 5.52
N ASP A 439 -2.04 -6.84 4.37
CA ASP A 439 -0.75 -6.26 4.01
C ASP A 439 -0.60 -4.91 4.71
N THR A 440 0.35 -4.78 5.63
CA THR A 440 0.49 -3.61 6.50
C THR A 440 1.92 -3.05 6.48
N ILE A 441 2.02 -1.73 6.35
CA ILE A 441 3.25 -0.96 6.54
C ILE A 441 3.01 0.17 7.54
N VAL A 442 3.88 0.31 8.53
CA VAL A 442 3.72 1.25 9.66
C VAL A 442 4.99 2.05 9.84
N PHE A 443 4.84 3.36 10.03
CA PHE A 443 5.91 4.30 10.30
C PHE A 443 5.67 5.05 11.61
N ASN A 444 6.73 5.22 12.40
CA ASN A 444 6.76 6.09 13.57
C ASN A 444 7.30 7.46 13.19
N THR A 445 6.71 8.51 13.77
CA THR A 445 7.28 9.85 13.68
C THR A 445 8.33 10.03 14.76
N VAL A 446 9.59 10.15 14.36
CA VAL A 446 10.71 10.40 15.27
C VAL A 446 11.02 11.88 15.26
N LYS A 447 11.25 12.45 16.45
CA LYS A 447 11.63 13.84 16.63
C LYS A 447 13.04 13.92 17.20
N GLU A 448 13.92 14.60 16.50
CA GLU A 448 15.31 14.77 16.92
C GLU A 448 15.73 16.24 16.86
N SER A 449 16.52 16.65 17.85
CA SER A 449 17.19 17.95 17.81
C SER A 449 18.44 17.84 16.94
N ILE A 450 18.44 18.57 15.82
CA ILE A 450 19.55 18.61 14.86
C ILE A 450 20.15 20.02 14.79
N ILE A 451 21.45 20.10 14.52
CA ILE A 451 22.15 21.36 14.25
C ILE A 451 21.88 21.75 12.80
N THR A 452 21.44 23.00 12.59
CA THR A 452 21.05 23.52 11.27
C THR A 452 21.94 24.66 10.79
N GLU A 453 22.47 25.43 11.72
CA GLU A 453 23.36 26.56 11.48
C GLU A 453 24.39 26.69 12.62
N ILE A 454 25.49 27.38 12.35
CA ILE A 454 26.49 27.76 13.35
C ILE A 454 26.61 29.28 13.33
N GLU A 455 26.43 29.92 14.49
CA GLU A 455 26.68 31.35 14.65
C GLU A 455 28.07 31.58 15.24
N ASN A 456 28.91 32.35 14.55
CA ASN A 456 30.22 32.76 15.07
C ASN A 456 30.09 34.09 15.82
N LYS A 457 30.28 34.07 17.14
CA LYS A 457 30.19 35.25 18.02
C LYS A 457 31.48 36.06 18.08
N GLY A 458 32.51 35.65 17.35
CA GLY A 458 33.80 36.33 17.26
C GLY A 458 34.95 35.46 17.76
N SER A 459 36.08 36.12 18.06
CA SER A 459 37.29 35.45 18.54
C SER A 459 37.12 34.97 19.97
N LEU A 460 37.50 33.72 20.22
CA LEU A 460 37.50 33.13 21.54
C LEU A 460 38.56 33.79 22.46
N MET A 461 39.59 34.43 21.89
CA MET A 461 40.73 35.00 22.63
C MET A 461 40.34 35.89 23.81
N GLU A 462 39.27 36.68 23.69
CA GLU A 462 38.82 37.55 24.77
C GLU A 462 38.31 36.77 25.99
N LYS A 463 37.64 35.63 25.78
CA LYS A 463 37.11 34.78 26.86
C LYS A 463 38.18 33.99 27.58
N ILE A 464 39.18 33.54 26.83
CA ILE A 464 40.18 32.59 27.33
C ILE A 464 41.47 33.27 27.79
N LYS A 465 41.56 34.61 27.71
CA LYS A 465 42.76 35.38 28.07
C LYS A 465 43.22 35.18 29.52
N ASP A 466 42.26 35.05 30.43
CA ASP A 466 42.52 34.95 31.87
C ASP A 466 42.62 33.48 32.34
N LEU A 467 42.44 32.51 31.44
CA LEU A 467 42.60 31.09 31.75
C LEU A 467 44.10 30.72 31.79
N PRO A 468 44.53 29.90 32.77
CA PRO A 468 45.90 29.41 32.85
C PRO A 468 46.26 28.56 31.62
N SER A 469 47.49 28.71 31.10
CA SER A 469 47.97 27.98 29.91
C SER A 469 48.07 26.47 30.11
N MET A 470 48.20 26.02 31.35
CA MET A 470 48.27 24.61 31.73
C MET A 470 47.46 24.37 33.00
N VAL A 471 46.62 23.34 33.00
CA VAL A 471 45.77 22.96 34.12
C VAL A 471 45.96 21.47 34.42
N ALA A 472 46.15 21.13 35.70
CA ALA A 472 46.01 19.75 36.16
C ALA A 472 44.55 19.52 36.57
N TYR A 473 43.79 18.85 35.71
CA TYR A 473 42.39 18.53 35.89
C TYR A 473 42.23 17.13 36.51
N THR A 474 41.20 16.93 37.34
CA THR A 474 40.85 15.61 37.89
C THR A 474 39.47 15.24 37.38
N VAL A 475 39.40 14.15 36.60
CA VAL A 475 38.19 13.68 35.91
C VAL A 475 37.07 13.42 36.92
N ASP A 476 35.90 14.02 36.71
CA ASP A 476 34.70 13.80 37.51
C ASP A 476 33.78 12.73 36.87
N ASP A 477 32.65 12.45 37.53
CA ASP A 477 31.68 11.47 37.08
C ASP A 477 30.91 11.97 35.84
N GLY A 478 30.93 11.18 34.77
CA GLY A 478 30.28 11.54 33.49
C GLY A 478 31.17 12.32 32.51
N ASP A 479 32.38 12.71 32.92
CA ASP A 479 33.34 13.35 32.03
C ASP A 479 33.79 12.41 30.90
N THR A 480 33.91 12.99 29.71
CA THR A 480 34.53 12.39 28.54
C THR A 480 35.69 13.27 28.09
N LEU A 481 36.64 12.73 27.32
CA LEU A 481 37.67 13.59 26.72
C LEU A 481 37.06 14.73 25.90
N TRP A 482 35.93 14.48 25.22
CA TRP A 482 35.19 15.50 24.48
C TRP A 482 34.72 16.66 25.37
N THR A 483 34.01 16.36 26.47
CA THR A 483 33.48 17.41 27.36
C THR A 483 34.60 18.20 28.02
N ILE A 484 35.70 17.53 28.40
CA ILE A 484 36.89 18.18 28.96
C ILE A 484 37.57 19.05 27.90
N ALA A 485 37.80 18.53 26.69
CA ALA A 485 38.45 19.28 25.60
C ALA A 485 37.69 20.57 25.27
N LYS A 486 36.37 20.46 25.16
CA LYS A 486 35.46 21.59 24.93
C LYS A 486 35.46 22.61 26.07
N GLU A 487 35.46 22.17 27.33
CA GLU A 487 35.47 23.08 28.49
C GLU A 487 36.79 23.88 28.59
N PHE A 488 37.91 23.23 28.26
CA PHE A 488 39.24 23.82 28.38
C PHE A 488 39.79 24.41 27.07
N TYR A 489 38.99 24.41 26.00
CA TYR A 489 39.35 24.94 24.69
C TYR A 489 40.68 24.35 24.17
N THR A 490 40.76 23.02 24.16
CA THR A 490 41.84 22.20 23.61
C THR A 490 41.23 21.09 22.76
N THR A 491 42.02 20.35 21.98
CA THR A 491 41.51 19.18 21.23
C THR A 491 41.61 17.89 22.05
N VAL A 492 40.83 16.86 21.67
CA VAL A 492 40.94 15.52 22.29
C VAL A 492 42.33 14.92 22.02
N ASP A 493 42.87 15.13 20.83
CA ASP A 493 44.19 14.64 20.45
C ASP A 493 45.31 15.31 21.26
N ASP A 494 45.23 16.62 21.52
CA ASP A 494 46.19 17.32 22.40
C ASP A 494 46.17 16.75 23.82
N ILE A 495 44.98 16.46 24.37
CA ILE A 495 44.85 15.84 25.69
C ILE A 495 45.51 14.46 25.68
N LYS A 496 45.27 13.66 24.63
CA LYS A 496 45.82 12.30 24.53
C LYS A 496 47.34 12.31 24.40
N GLU A 497 47.88 13.17 23.54
CA GLU A 497 49.32 13.31 23.36
C GLU A 497 50.01 13.74 24.68
N MET A 498 49.46 14.77 25.34
CA MET A 498 50.01 15.32 26.58
C MET A 498 49.99 14.32 27.74
N ASN A 499 48.98 13.46 27.78
CA ASN A 499 48.77 12.49 28.87
C ASN A 499 49.18 11.06 28.50
N HIS A 500 49.73 10.85 27.30
CA HIS A 500 50.08 9.54 26.75
C HIS A 500 48.92 8.52 26.82
N LEU A 501 47.72 8.97 26.44
CA LEU A 501 46.52 8.14 26.42
C LEU A 501 46.35 7.44 25.07
N GLU A 502 46.19 6.12 25.12
CA GLU A 502 45.97 5.28 23.93
C GLU A 502 44.49 5.19 23.52
N THR A 503 43.56 5.64 24.38
CA THR A 503 42.11 5.52 24.17
C THR A 503 41.38 6.75 24.68
N ASP A 504 40.18 7.01 24.19
CA ASP A 504 39.37 8.17 24.60
C ASP A 504 38.63 7.95 25.93
N ARG A 505 38.90 6.83 26.60
CA ARG A 505 38.26 6.47 27.87
C ARG A 505 39.06 7.02 29.05
N VAL A 506 38.40 7.84 29.85
CA VAL A 506 38.93 8.36 31.12
C VAL A 506 38.12 7.84 32.30
N LYS A 507 38.75 7.73 33.47
CA LYS A 507 38.09 7.25 34.69
C LYS A 507 38.02 8.35 35.74
N LYS A 508 36.94 8.35 36.52
CA LYS A 508 36.80 9.24 37.67
C LYS A 508 38.03 9.19 38.58
N GLY A 509 38.55 10.36 38.93
CA GLY A 509 39.74 10.55 39.77
C GLY A 509 41.07 10.46 39.03
N GLU A 510 41.06 10.18 37.72
CA GLU A 510 42.23 10.27 36.85
C GLU A 510 42.67 11.73 36.71
N LYS A 511 43.99 11.97 36.68
CA LYS A 511 44.55 13.31 36.58
C LYS A 511 45.06 13.55 35.18
N LEU A 512 44.56 14.59 34.53
CA LEU A 512 44.95 14.98 33.18
C LEU A 512 45.66 16.33 33.23
N LEU A 513 46.74 16.46 32.47
CA LEU A 513 47.38 17.71 32.13
C LEU A 513 46.73 18.25 30.86
N LEU A 514 46.06 19.38 30.98
CA LEU A 514 45.39 20.06 29.88
C LEU A 514 46.22 21.29 29.50
N ILE A 515 46.47 21.46 28.20
CA ILE A 515 47.10 22.66 27.66
C ILE A 515 46.05 23.39 26.84
N LYS A 516 45.89 24.68 27.12
CA LYS A 516 45.03 25.53 26.31
C LYS A 516 45.65 25.67 24.91
N ALA A 517 44.88 25.36 23.86
CA ALA A 517 45.28 25.65 22.49
C ALA A 517 45.29 27.19 22.30
N VAL A 518 46.48 27.77 22.34
CA VAL A 518 46.73 29.15 21.93
C VAL A 518 47.73 29.04 20.81
N ASP A 519 47.45 29.68 19.67
CA ASP A 519 48.41 29.81 18.58
C ASP A 519 49.82 29.96 19.15
N THR A 520 50.64 28.95 18.84
CA THR A 520 52.06 29.00 19.11
C THR A 520 52.66 29.96 18.10
N VAL A 521 52.38 31.26 18.24
CA VAL A 521 53.26 32.31 17.71
C VAL A 521 54.42 32.43 18.70
N LEU A 522 55.27 31.40 18.72
CA LEU A 522 56.62 31.52 19.23
C LEU A 522 57.55 31.45 18.02
N GLU A 523 58.21 32.59 17.80
CA GLU A 523 59.12 32.96 16.69
C GLU A 523 60.09 31.88 16.21
#